data_AF-A0A2V6HB51-F1
#
_entry.id   AF-A0A2V6HB51-F1
#
_cell.length_a   1.000
_cell.length_b   1.000
_cell.length_c   1.000
_cell.angle_alpha   90.00
_cell.angle_beta   90.00
_cell.angle_gamma   90.00
#
_symmetry.space_group_name_H-M   'P 1'
#
loop_
_entity.id
_entity.type
_entity.pdbx_description
1 polymer ?
#
loop_
_entity_poly.entity_id
_entity_poly.type
_entity_poly.pdbx_seq_one_letter_code
_entity_poly.pdbx_strand_id
1 'polypeptide(L)'
;GEGLAKDVAAKDLTRWISVDAMQIHSLLVDLAEAKLVENISSGQTSAARFRLTDSGVKEGGRRFADEFAELTKPGHYECSDPNCECRRTGNPADCVHQH
;
A
#
# COMPACT_ATOMS: atom_id res chain seq x y z
N GLY A 1 -8.20 -3.37 -5.55
CA GLY A 1 -7.97 -4.11 -4.29
C GLY A 1 -8.42 -5.53 -4.48
N GLU A 2 -7.50 -6.49 -4.39
CA GLU A 2 -7.63 -7.87 -4.89
C GLU A 2 -8.49 -8.80 -4.00
N GLY A 3 -9.44 -8.25 -3.24
CA GLY A 3 -10.39 -9.07 -2.49
C GLY A 3 -9.81 -9.76 -1.24
N LEU A 4 -8.79 -9.19 -0.59
CA LEU A 4 -8.17 -9.70 0.65
C LEU A 4 -9.06 -9.60 1.92
N ALA A 5 -10.38 -9.73 1.75
CA ALA A 5 -11.49 -9.47 2.67
C ALA A 5 -11.97 -8.00 2.64
N LYS A 6 -13.28 -7.82 2.46
CA LYS A 6 -13.95 -6.52 2.52
C LYS A 6 -13.97 -5.95 3.94
N ASP A 7 -13.99 -6.85 4.93
CA ASP A 7 -14.16 -6.56 6.34
C ASP A 7 -13.16 -7.39 7.15
N VAL A 8 -12.32 -6.73 7.95
CA VAL A 8 -11.24 -7.39 8.70
C VAL A 8 -11.37 -7.12 10.20
N ALA A 9 -11.16 -8.14 11.01
CA ALA A 9 -10.87 -7.96 12.43
C ALA A 9 -9.35 -7.87 12.64
N ALA A 10 -8.93 -7.31 13.78
CA ALA A 10 -7.50 -7.16 14.09
C ALA A 10 -6.73 -8.50 14.03
N LYS A 11 -7.36 -9.58 14.50
CA LYS A 11 -6.79 -10.94 14.43
C LYS A 11 -6.52 -11.42 13.00
N ASP A 12 -7.33 -10.98 12.02
CA ASP A 12 -7.22 -11.41 10.62
C ASP A 12 -5.96 -10.83 9.96
N LEU A 13 -5.41 -9.74 10.52
CA LEU A 13 -4.23 -9.03 10.05
C LEU A 13 -2.91 -9.54 10.68
N THR A 14 -2.97 -10.22 11.83
CA THR A 14 -1.77 -10.73 12.54
C THR A 14 -0.92 -11.70 11.71
N ARG A 15 -1.51 -12.38 10.72
CA ARG A 15 -0.76 -13.27 9.81
C ARG A 15 0.09 -12.53 8.77
N TRP A 16 -0.19 -11.24 8.56
CA TRP A 16 0.49 -10.41 7.56
C TRP A 16 1.40 -9.36 8.20
N ILE A 17 1.10 -8.99 9.44
CA ILE A 17 1.77 -7.93 10.18
C ILE A 17 2.36 -8.55 11.45
N SER A 18 3.64 -8.35 11.71
CA SER A 18 4.34 -8.87 12.91
C SER A 18 4.02 -8.05 14.17
N VAL A 19 2.72 -7.84 14.41
CA VAL A 19 2.17 -7.01 15.49
C VAL A 19 0.98 -7.78 16.09
N ASP A 20 0.80 -7.70 17.40
CA ASP A 20 -0.29 -8.44 18.05
C ASP A 20 -1.68 -7.83 17.78
N ALA A 21 -2.73 -8.60 18.03
CA ALA A 21 -4.11 -8.20 17.73
C ALA A 21 -4.60 -6.99 18.56
N MET A 22 -4.08 -6.74 19.76
CA MET A 22 -4.48 -5.57 20.55
C MET A 22 -3.87 -4.30 19.99
N GLN A 23 -2.59 -4.35 19.61
CA GLN A 23 -1.89 -3.24 18.95
C GLN A 23 -2.54 -2.92 17.60
N ILE A 24 -2.84 -3.94 16.79
CA ILE A 24 -3.56 -3.76 15.52
C ILE A 24 -4.95 -3.14 15.76
N HIS A 25 -5.68 -3.59 16.78
CA HIS A 25 -6.99 -3.01 17.11
C HIS A 25 -6.88 -1.52 17.46
N SER A 26 -5.90 -1.13 18.29
CA SER A 26 -5.66 0.28 18.63
C SER A 26 -5.43 1.11 17.36
N LEU A 27 -4.59 0.64 16.45
CA LEU A 27 -4.32 1.32 15.18
C LEU A 27 -5.58 1.43 14.29
N LEU A 28 -6.42 0.40 14.27
CA LEU A 28 -7.69 0.44 13.53
C LEU A 28 -8.68 1.44 14.12
N VAL A 29 -8.66 1.64 15.44
CA VAL A 29 -9.44 2.69 16.11
C VAL A 29 -8.92 4.07 15.70
N ASP A 30 -7.61 4.30 15.73
CA ASP A 30 -7.01 5.57 15.31
C ASP A 30 -7.33 5.90 13.83
N LEU A 31 -7.26 4.90 12.96
CA LEU A 31 -7.64 5.04 11.55
C LEU A 31 -9.13 5.31 11.36
N ALA A 32 -9.98 4.80 12.26
CA ALA A 32 -11.42 5.07 12.26
C ALA A 32 -11.71 6.50 12.67
N GLU A 33 -11.01 7.02 13.69
CA GLU A 33 -11.07 8.42 14.08
C GLU A 33 -10.61 9.35 12.94
N ALA A 34 -9.58 8.92 12.19
CA ALA A 34 -9.12 9.59 10.98
C ALA A 34 -10.04 9.42 9.75
N LYS A 35 -11.15 8.68 9.87
CA LYS A 35 -12.12 8.39 8.79
C LYS A 35 -11.54 7.64 7.59
N LEU A 36 -10.43 6.93 7.78
CA LEU A 36 -9.80 6.09 6.75
C LEU A 36 -10.38 4.66 6.77
N VAL A 37 -10.83 4.20 7.94
CA VAL A 37 -11.65 3.00 8.06
C VAL A 37 -12.94 3.32 8.78
N GLU A 38 -13.92 2.43 8.70
CA GLU A 38 -15.14 2.45 9.49
C GLU A 38 -15.24 1.16 10.31
N ASN A 39 -15.61 1.28 11.58
CA ASN A 39 -16.00 0.12 12.38
C ASN A 39 -17.43 -0.27 12.00
N ILE A 40 -17.60 -1.44 11.39
CA ILE A 40 -18.89 -1.94 10.92
C ILE A 40 -19.56 -2.87 11.95
N SER A 41 -18.92 -3.07 13.11
CA SER A 41 -19.46 -3.83 14.23
C SER A 41 -20.04 -2.88 15.28
N SER A 42 -21.07 -3.33 15.99
CA SER A 42 -21.71 -2.55 17.07
C SER A 42 -20.91 -2.53 18.39
N GLY A 43 -19.66 -3.00 18.41
CA GLY A 43 -18.86 -3.16 19.63
C GLY A 43 -17.39 -2.74 19.48
N GLN A 44 -16.77 -2.38 20.60
CA GLN A 44 -15.36 -1.92 20.71
C GLN A 44 -14.41 -3.05 21.15
N THR A 45 -14.62 -4.27 20.66
CA THR A 45 -13.85 -5.45 21.08
C THR A 45 -12.81 -5.83 20.02
N SER A 46 -11.86 -6.70 20.34
CA SER A 46 -10.92 -7.25 19.34
C SER A 46 -11.60 -8.06 18.22
N ALA A 47 -12.89 -8.38 18.36
CA ALA A 47 -13.73 -8.95 17.33
C ALA A 47 -14.40 -7.90 16.42
N ALA A 48 -14.23 -6.60 16.71
CA ALA A 48 -14.70 -5.51 15.86
C ALA A 48 -14.11 -5.66 14.45
N ARG A 49 -14.98 -5.44 13.47
CA ARG A 49 -14.62 -5.50 12.06
C ARG A 49 -14.54 -4.11 11.50
N PHE A 50 -13.54 -3.91 10.66
CA PHE A 50 -13.22 -2.65 10.03
C PHE A 50 -13.24 -2.80 8.53
N ARG A 51 -13.68 -1.77 7.83
CA ARG A 51 -13.68 -1.66 6.37
C ARG A 51 -13.02 -0.34 5.97
N LEU A 52 -12.29 -0.34 4.86
CA LEU A 52 -11.77 0.91 4.29
C LEU A 52 -12.91 1.80 3.80
N THR A 53 -12.86 3.08 4.14
CA THR A 53 -13.71 4.10 3.49
C THR A 53 -13.17 4.42 2.09
N ASP A 54 -13.94 5.13 1.27
CA ASP A 54 -13.43 5.62 -0.03
C ASP A 54 -12.16 6.49 0.13
N SER A 55 -12.09 7.29 1.19
CA SER A 55 -10.91 8.07 1.53
C SER A 55 -9.74 7.17 1.94
N GLY A 56 -10.00 6.12 2.71
CA GLY A 56 -9.00 5.10 3.06
C GLY A 56 -8.44 4.37 1.86
N VAL A 57 -9.28 4.02 0.88
CA VAL A 57 -8.84 3.39 -0.37
C VAL A 57 -7.91 4.33 -1.14
N LYS A 58 -8.28 5.60 -1.27
CA LYS A 58 -7.45 6.60 -1.99
C LYS A 58 -6.11 6.83 -1.29
N GLU A 59 -6.13 7.05 0.02
CA GLU A 59 -4.90 7.30 0.78
C GLU A 59 -4.00 6.06 0.84
N GLY A 60 -4.58 4.87 1.05
CA GLY A 60 -3.82 3.62 1.01
C GLY A 60 -3.19 3.37 -0.35
N GLY A 61 -3.91 3.65 -1.44
CA GLY A 61 -3.37 3.56 -2.80
C GLY A 61 -2.24 4.55 -3.06
N ARG A 62 -2.38 5.81 -2.61
CA ARG A 62 -1.33 6.83 -2.71
C ARG A 62 -0.08 6.41 -1.96
N ARG A 63 -0.20 6.05 -0.68
CA ARG A 63 0.94 5.60 0.15
C ARG A 63 1.60 4.36 -0.43
N PHE A 64 0.82 3.39 -0.90
CA PHE A 64 1.38 2.22 -1.56
C PHE A 64 2.17 2.62 -2.82
N ALA A 65 1.63 3.49 -3.67
CA ALA A 65 2.34 3.96 -4.85
C ALA A 65 3.63 4.73 -4.48
N ASP A 66 3.58 5.58 -3.46
CA ASP A 66 4.73 6.36 -2.99
C ASP A 66 5.85 5.45 -2.44
N GLU A 67 5.50 4.49 -1.56
CA GLU A 67 6.45 3.56 -0.93
C GLU A 67 7.05 2.55 -1.93
N PHE A 68 6.27 2.16 -2.94
CA PHE A 68 6.70 1.19 -3.96
C PHE A 68 7.11 1.84 -5.28
N ALA A 69 7.22 3.18 -5.32
CA ALA A 69 7.56 3.90 -6.54
C ALA A 69 8.83 3.36 -7.18
N GLU A 70 9.89 3.17 -6.38
CA GLU A 70 11.18 2.65 -6.86
C GLU A 70 11.12 1.20 -7.36
N LEU A 71 10.17 0.39 -6.87
CA LEU A 71 9.98 -1.01 -7.28
C LEU A 71 9.16 -1.15 -8.57
N THR A 72 8.39 -0.12 -8.90
CA THR A 72 7.57 -0.06 -10.12
C THR A 72 8.23 0.71 -11.27
N LYS A 73 9.34 1.40 -11.00
CA LYS A 73 10.15 1.99 -12.07
C LYS A 73 10.72 0.86 -12.93
N PRO A 74 10.67 1.00 -14.27
CA PRO A 74 11.37 0.06 -15.13
C PRO A 74 12.83 0.00 -14.68
N GLY A 75 13.36 -1.21 -14.46
CA GLY A 75 14.79 -1.37 -14.29
C GLY A 75 15.50 -0.77 -15.51
N HIS A 76 16.75 -0.35 -15.41
CA HIS A 76 17.40 0.34 -16.53
C HIS A 76 17.39 -0.47 -17.86
N TYR A 77 17.28 -1.80 -17.78
CA TYR A 77 17.12 -2.70 -18.92
C TYR A 77 15.73 -2.62 -19.61
N GLU A 78 14.79 -1.88 -19.02
CA GLU A 78 13.42 -1.65 -19.48
C GLU A 78 13.18 -0.17 -19.84
N CYS A 79 14.22 0.52 -20.33
CA CYS A 79 14.10 1.91 -20.79
C CYS A 79 13.00 2.02 -21.86
N SER A 80 11.90 2.70 -21.51
CA SER A 80 10.71 2.86 -22.34
C SER A 80 10.77 4.08 -23.28
N ASP A 81 11.79 4.92 -23.14
CA ASP A 81 12.04 6.03 -24.05
C ASP A 81 12.74 5.52 -25.33
N PRO A 82 12.08 5.55 -26.50
CA PRO A 82 12.67 5.11 -27.77
C PRO A 82 13.87 5.97 -28.21
N ASN A 83 14.02 7.17 -27.66
CA ASN A 83 15.08 8.12 -28.04
C ASN A 83 16.24 8.16 -27.03
N CYS A 84 16.24 7.31 -26.00
CA CYS A 84 17.31 7.30 -25.01
C CYS A 84 18.63 6.75 -25.59
N GLU A 85 19.76 7.39 -25.28
CA GLU A 85 21.10 7.01 -25.78
C GLU A 85 21.49 5.56 -25.48
N CYS A 86 21.03 4.99 -24.36
CA CYS A 86 21.32 3.60 -24.00
C CYS A 86 20.73 2.59 -25.01
N ARG A 87 19.72 2.98 -25.81
CA ARG A 87 19.16 2.15 -26.90
C ARG A 87 20.10 2.07 -28.09
N ARG A 88 20.87 3.14 -28.33
CA ARG A 88 21.84 3.23 -29.43
C ARG A 88 23.15 2.55 -29.05
N THR A 89 23.59 2.68 -27.81
CA THR A 89 24.87 2.12 -27.33
C THR A 89 24.75 0.72 -26.75
N GLY A 90 23.54 0.31 -26.33
CA GLY A 90 23.31 -0.94 -25.60
C GLY A 90 23.84 -0.92 -24.17
N ASN A 91 24.35 0.22 -23.70
CA ASN A 91 24.93 0.38 -22.37
C ASN A 91 24.01 1.25 -21.48
N PRO A 92 23.47 0.68 -20.39
CA PRO A 92 22.69 1.41 -19.39
C PRO A 92 23.36 2.67 -18.85
N ALA A 93 24.69 2.69 -18.70
CA ALA A 93 25.40 3.82 -18.10
C ALA A 93 25.36 5.11 -18.94
N ASP A 94 24.94 5.04 -20.21
CA ASP A 94 24.89 6.18 -21.13
C ASP A 94 23.56 6.93 -21.07
N CYS A 95 22.65 6.54 -20.19
CA CYS A 95 21.36 7.21 -20.02
C CYS A 95 21.51 8.55 -19.30
N VAL A 96 21.03 9.60 -19.95
CA VAL A 96 21.03 10.97 -19.41
C VAL A 96 19.87 11.26 -18.46
N HIS A 97 18.91 10.33 -18.35
CA HIS A 97 17.89 10.35 -17.30
C HIS A 97 18.55 9.93 -15.98
N GLN A 98 19.39 10.80 -15.43
CA GLN A 98 19.86 10.64 -14.06
C GLN A 98 18.68 10.84 -13.10
N HIS A 99 18.65 9.98 -12.08
CA HIS A 99 17.68 9.91 -10.99
C HIS A 99 17.27 11.28 -10.42
#